data_AF-A0A521D4S3-F1
#
_entry.id   AF-A0A521D4S3-F1
#
_cell.length_a   1.000
_cell.length_b   1.000
_cell.length_c   1.000
_cell.angle_alpha   90.00
_cell.angle_beta   90.00
_cell.angle_gamma   90.00
#
_symmetry.space_group_name_H-M   'P 1'
#
loop_
_entity.id
_entity.type
_entity.pdbx_description
1 polymer ?
#
loop_
_entity_poly.entity_id
_entity_poly.type
_entity_poly.pdbx_seq_one_letter_code
_entity_poly.pdbx_strand_id
1 'polypeptide(L)'
;MTRNIVFGLLPVLIVAACGTPQERCISRNTSEYRTVSKLLAEVEGNIARGYAWEERQVTRTEWDDCPYVVRGKDGERRVAYRSCLRDVTDTERYRVPIDPLAEERKRDNLIARRTALAKPAASAVDACKAAYPEEKS
;
A
#
# COMPACT_ATOMS: atom_id res chain seq x y z
N MET A 1 12.25 -16.08 57.69
CA MET A 1 13.07 -15.17 56.88
C MET A 1 12.19 -14.51 55.85
N THR A 2 11.87 -13.25 56.09
CA THR A 2 11.09 -12.36 55.23
C THR A 2 11.90 -12.00 53.99
N ARG A 3 11.38 -12.26 52.80
CA ARG A 3 11.93 -11.75 51.53
C ARG A 3 10.87 -10.94 50.83
N ASN A 4 10.98 -9.62 51.02
CA ASN A 4 10.35 -8.60 50.21
C ASN A 4 10.69 -8.85 48.73
N ILE A 5 9.67 -9.00 47.90
CA ILE A 5 9.79 -8.87 46.44
C ILE A 5 8.85 -7.73 46.04
N VAL A 6 9.36 -6.51 46.21
CA VAL A 6 8.94 -5.34 45.43
C VAL A 6 9.99 -5.25 44.32
N PHE A 7 9.60 -5.46 43.06
CA PHE A 7 10.29 -5.05 41.81
C PHE A 7 9.69 -5.92 40.69
N GLY A 8 9.04 -5.42 39.64
CA GLY A 8 8.76 -4.05 39.26
C GLY A 8 7.57 -4.03 38.31
N LEU A 9 6.83 -2.93 38.35
CA LEU A 9 5.90 -2.54 37.30
C LEU A 9 6.68 -2.45 35.98
N LEU A 10 6.51 -3.47 35.13
CA LEU A 10 6.86 -3.39 33.72
C LEU A 10 5.93 -2.35 33.09
N PRO A 11 6.41 -1.21 32.57
CA PRO A 11 5.55 -0.31 31.84
C PRO A 11 5.18 -1.02 30.53
N VAL A 12 3.87 -1.17 30.33
CA VAL A 12 3.29 -1.60 29.06
C VAL A 12 3.72 -0.58 28.01
N LEU A 13 4.75 -0.93 27.22
CA LEU A 13 5.06 -0.28 25.96
C LEU A 13 3.84 -0.45 25.06
N ILE A 14 3.00 0.58 25.01
CA ILE A 14 1.87 0.65 24.09
C ILE A 14 2.44 0.58 22.68
N VAL A 15 2.11 -0.49 21.98
CA VAL A 15 2.39 -0.65 20.57
C VAL A 15 1.64 0.47 19.83
N ALA A 16 2.36 1.49 19.38
CA ALA A 16 1.86 2.56 18.50
C ALA A 16 1.61 2.03 17.07
N ALA A 17 0.92 0.90 16.92
CA ALA A 17 0.66 0.25 15.62
C ALA A 17 -0.44 0.94 14.80
N CYS A 18 -1.09 1.98 15.33
CA CYS A 18 -1.99 2.85 14.58
C CYS A 18 -1.76 4.26 15.10
N GLY A 19 -1.34 5.18 14.21
CA GLY A 19 -0.87 6.54 14.50
C GLY A 19 -1.67 7.36 15.52
N THR A 20 -1.16 8.52 15.92
CA THR A 20 -1.70 9.32 17.02
C THR A 20 -3.20 9.64 16.82
N PRO A 21 -3.97 9.94 17.89
CA PRO A 21 -5.36 10.39 17.74
C PRO A 21 -5.51 11.55 16.76
N GLN A 22 -4.54 12.47 16.75
CA GLN A 22 -4.46 13.58 15.80
C GLN A 22 -4.27 13.08 14.36
N GLU A 23 -3.29 12.24 14.10
CA GLU A 23 -3.01 11.69 12.76
C GLU A 23 -4.22 10.94 12.20
N ARG A 24 -4.93 10.16 13.03
CA ARG A 24 -6.15 9.46 12.62
C ARG A 24 -7.27 10.43 12.26
N CYS A 25 -7.46 11.50 13.04
CA CYS A 25 -8.43 12.55 12.74
C CYS A 25 -8.12 13.25 11.41
N ILE A 26 -6.86 13.68 11.23
CA ILE A 26 -6.41 14.35 9.99
C ILE A 26 -6.56 13.41 8.80
N SER A 27 -6.12 12.16 8.93
CA SER A 27 -6.15 11.20 7.83
C SER A 27 -7.59 10.98 7.33
N ARG A 28 -8.54 10.81 8.24
CA ARG A 28 -9.95 10.62 7.88
C ARG A 28 -10.53 11.85 7.18
N ASN A 29 -10.36 13.04 7.75
CA ASN A 29 -10.98 14.26 7.23
C ASN A 29 -10.30 14.85 5.99
N THR A 30 -9.06 14.47 5.69
CA THR A 30 -8.33 14.89 4.47
C THR A 30 -8.26 13.81 3.40
N SER A 31 -8.87 12.65 3.64
CA SER A 31 -8.79 11.47 2.76
C SER A 31 -9.20 11.80 1.33
N GLU A 32 -10.35 12.45 1.15
CA GLU A 32 -10.86 12.80 -0.17
C GLU A 32 -9.93 13.76 -0.93
N TYR A 33 -9.47 14.83 -0.28
CA TYR A 33 -8.52 15.77 -0.87
C TYR A 33 -7.24 15.06 -1.34
N ARG A 34 -6.71 14.14 -0.52
CA ARG A 34 -5.52 13.35 -0.87
C ARG A 34 -5.78 12.40 -2.03
N THR A 35 -6.93 11.73 -2.06
CA THR A 35 -7.32 10.84 -3.16
C THR A 35 -7.45 11.62 -4.47
N VAL A 36 -8.18 12.73 -4.49
CA VAL A 36 -8.33 13.57 -5.68
C VAL A 36 -6.99 14.12 -6.15
N SER A 37 -6.12 14.53 -5.22
CA SER A 37 -4.78 15.02 -5.56
C SER A 37 -3.89 13.93 -6.19
N LYS A 38 -3.97 12.69 -5.71
CA LYS A 38 -3.27 11.54 -6.31
C LYS A 38 -3.78 11.23 -7.70
N LEU A 39 -5.10 11.17 -7.88
CA LEU A 39 -5.73 10.93 -9.19
C LEU A 39 -5.34 12.02 -10.19
N LEU A 40 -5.30 13.28 -9.75
CA LEU A 40 -4.87 14.38 -10.61
C LEU A 40 -3.41 14.22 -11.06
N ALA A 41 -2.50 13.91 -10.14
CA ALA A 41 -1.10 13.68 -10.47
C ALA A 41 -0.91 12.48 -11.42
N GLU A 42 -1.73 11.43 -11.26
CA GLU A 42 -1.74 10.28 -12.15
C GLU A 42 -2.18 10.66 -13.57
N VAL A 43 -3.30 11.37 -13.71
CA VAL A 43 -3.81 11.84 -15.01
C VAL A 43 -2.82 12.80 -15.66
N GLU A 44 -2.28 13.77 -14.93
CA GLU A 44 -1.24 14.68 -15.44
C GLU A 44 0.00 13.91 -15.92
N GLY A 45 0.41 12.89 -15.18
CA GLY A 45 1.50 12.01 -15.57
C GLY A 45 1.19 11.18 -16.82
N ASN A 46 -0.04 10.71 -16.99
CA ASN A 46 -0.49 9.97 -18.18
C ASN A 46 -0.50 10.88 -19.41
N ILE A 47 -1.05 12.09 -19.29
CA ILE A 47 -1.05 13.11 -20.36
C ILE A 47 0.39 13.45 -20.76
N ALA A 48 1.28 13.72 -19.79
CA ALA A 48 2.67 14.10 -20.07
C ALA A 48 3.46 13.03 -20.84
N ARG A 49 3.13 11.74 -20.64
CA ARG A 49 3.77 10.62 -21.36
C ARG A 49 3.04 10.23 -22.64
N GLY A 50 1.78 10.61 -22.81
CA GLY A 50 0.93 10.21 -23.94
C GLY A 50 0.38 8.78 -23.85
N TYR A 51 0.47 8.14 -22.68
CA TYR A 51 -0.07 6.79 -22.44
C TYR A 51 -0.30 6.54 -20.95
N ALA A 52 -1.23 5.64 -20.65
CA ALA A 52 -1.47 5.11 -19.32
C ALA A 52 -0.66 3.83 -19.10
N TRP A 53 -0.39 3.51 -17.84
CA TRP A 53 0.19 2.24 -17.47
C TRP A 53 -0.91 1.33 -16.95
N GLU A 54 -0.94 0.09 -17.43
CA GLU A 54 -1.76 -0.97 -16.88
C GLU A 54 -0.91 -2.18 -16.54
N GLU A 55 -1.46 -3.05 -15.69
CA GLU A 55 -0.85 -4.30 -15.30
C GLU A 55 -1.68 -5.46 -15.83
N ARG A 56 -1.01 -6.48 -16.34
CA ARG A 56 -1.63 -7.73 -16.76
C ARG A 56 -0.87 -8.91 -16.20
N GLN A 57 -1.59 -9.98 -15.92
CA GLN A 57 -0.98 -11.25 -15.56
C GLN A 57 -0.55 -11.96 -16.83
N VAL A 58 0.73 -12.33 -16.91
CA VAL A 58 1.27 -13.13 -18.00
C VAL A 58 1.79 -14.44 -17.41
N THR A 59 1.25 -15.54 -17.93
CA THR A 59 1.73 -16.87 -17.57
C THR A 59 2.80 -17.30 -18.58
N ARG A 60 3.97 -17.66 -18.06
CA ARG A 60 5.06 -18.24 -18.85
C ARG A 60 5.48 -19.57 -18.28
N THR A 61 5.80 -20.51 -19.15
CA THR A 61 6.38 -21.78 -18.75
C THR A 61 7.89 -21.61 -18.62
N GLU A 62 8.42 -21.84 -17.43
CA GLU A 62 9.85 -21.80 -17.14
C GLU A 62 10.36 -23.16 -16.64
N TRP A 63 11.66 -23.38 -16.78
CA TRP A 63 12.33 -24.50 -16.13
C TRP A 63 12.52 -24.20 -14.65
N ASP A 64 12.16 -25.15 -13.80
CA ASP A 64 12.31 -25.09 -12.35
C ASP A 64 12.81 -26.43 -11.80
N ASP A 65 13.26 -26.43 -10.54
CA ASP A 65 13.64 -27.64 -9.82
C ASP A 65 12.49 -28.09 -8.92
N CYS A 66 11.68 -29.04 -9.41
CA CYS A 66 10.54 -29.56 -8.68
C CYS A 66 10.93 -30.66 -7.68
N PRO A 67 10.46 -30.59 -6.43
CA PRO A 67 10.65 -31.68 -5.48
C PRO A 67 9.78 -32.90 -5.85
N TYR A 68 10.31 -34.09 -5.64
CA TYR A 68 9.58 -35.35 -5.72
C TYR A 68 10.04 -36.31 -4.62
N VAL A 69 9.12 -37.17 -4.17
CA VAL A 69 9.41 -38.12 -3.08
C VAL A 69 9.94 -39.42 -3.67
N VAL A 70 11.06 -39.90 -3.13
CA VAL A 70 11.69 -41.17 -3.47
C VAL A 70 11.75 -42.07 -2.22
N ARG A 71 11.59 -43.38 -2.42
CA ARG A 71 11.61 -44.37 -1.34
C ARG A 71 12.92 -45.15 -1.34
N GLY A 72 13.61 -45.20 -0.21
CA GLY A 72 14.80 -46.02 0.00
C GLY A 72 14.47 -47.50 0.19
N LYS A 73 15.51 -48.35 0.22
CA LYS A 73 15.36 -49.81 0.32
C LYS A 73 14.83 -50.26 1.68
N ASP A 74 15.06 -49.47 2.71
CA ASP A 74 14.56 -49.60 4.09
C ASP A 74 13.17 -48.97 4.30
N GLY A 75 12.58 -48.42 3.23
CA GLY A 75 11.27 -47.77 3.27
C GLY A 75 11.31 -46.30 3.68
N GLU A 76 12.49 -45.70 3.90
CA GLU A 76 12.64 -44.27 4.18
C GLU A 76 12.11 -43.40 3.02
N ARG A 77 11.52 -42.24 3.33
CA ARG A 77 11.09 -41.27 2.31
C ARG A 77 12.06 -40.10 2.30
N ARG A 78 12.68 -39.85 1.15
CA ARG A 78 13.55 -38.70 0.89
C ARG A 78 12.95 -37.81 -0.19
N VAL A 79 13.22 -36.51 -0.10
CA VAL A 79 12.90 -35.55 -1.17
C VAL A 79 14.11 -35.46 -2.10
N ALA A 80 13.87 -35.67 -3.39
CA ALA A 80 14.83 -35.42 -4.45
C ALA A 80 14.27 -34.33 -5.38
N TYR A 81 15.12 -33.74 -6.23
CA TYR A 81 14.73 -32.69 -7.16
C TYR A 81 14.95 -33.15 -8.59
N ARG A 82 14.08 -32.72 -9.50
CA ARG A 82 14.23 -32.94 -10.95
C ARG A 82 13.84 -31.67 -11.68
N SER A 83 14.50 -31.42 -12.80
CA SER A 83 14.10 -30.35 -13.71
C SER A 83 12.68 -30.62 -14.22
N CYS A 84 11.83 -29.61 -14.11
CA CYS A 84 10.44 -29.64 -14.53
C CYS A 84 10.10 -28.34 -15.25
N LEU A 85 9.04 -28.38 -16.07
CA LEU A 85 8.42 -27.17 -16.59
C LEU A 85 7.30 -26.75 -15.62
N ARG A 86 7.29 -25.48 -15.24
CA ARG A 86 6.29 -24.89 -14.36
C ARG A 86 5.74 -23.63 -14.99
N ASP A 87 4.43 -23.49 -14.93
CA ASP A 87 3.76 -22.24 -15.31
C ASP A 87 3.85 -21.25 -14.15
N VAL A 88 4.53 -20.13 -14.40
CA VAL A 88 4.66 -19.02 -13.47
C VAL A 88 3.89 -17.83 -14.01
N THR A 89 3.10 -17.22 -13.14
CA THR A 89 2.31 -16.04 -13.46
C THR A 89 2.98 -14.82 -12.87
N ASP A 90 3.42 -13.92 -13.74
CA ASP A 90 4.04 -12.66 -13.38
C ASP A 90 3.12 -11.48 -13.71
N THR A 91 3.29 -10.39 -12.98
CA THR A 91 2.63 -9.12 -13.27
C THR A 91 3.50 -8.30 -14.21
N GLU A 92 3.06 -8.14 -15.45
CA GLU A 92 3.73 -7.31 -16.45
C GLU A 92 3.03 -5.94 -16.55
N ARG A 93 3.83 -4.87 -16.48
CA ARG A 93 3.35 -3.51 -16.70
C ARG A 93 3.50 -3.12 -18.17
N TYR A 94 2.42 -2.67 -18.80
CA TYR A 94 2.39 -2.36 -20.23
C TYR A 94 1.70 -1.01 -20.50
N ARG A 95 1.99 -0.44 -21.68
CA ARG A 95 1.50 0.88 -22.07
C ARG A 95 0.14 0.76 -22.77
N VAL A 96 -0.82 1.58 -22.35
CA VAL A 96 -2.16 1.62 -22.95
C VAL A 96 -2.38 3.01 -23.55
N PRO A 97 -2.88 3.09 -24.80
CA PRO A 97 -3.18 4.37 -25.43
C PRO A 97 -4.27 5.11 -24.65
N ILE A 98 -4.15 6.43 -24.60
CA ILE A 98 -5.14 7.33 -23.98
C ILE A 98 -5.84 8.15 -25.05
N ASP A 99 -7.06 8.60 -24.75
CA ASP A 99 -7.69 9.70 -25.48
C ASP A 99 -7.29 11.02 -24.78
N PRO A 100 -6.45 11.86 -25.42
CA PRO A 100 -5.98 13.10 -24.80
C PRO A 100 -7.11 14.04 -24.37
N LEU A 101 -8.18 14.16 -25.16
CA LEU A 101 -9.30 15.05 -24.85
C LEU A 101 -10.15 14.50 -23.69
N ALA A 102 -10.25 13.19 -23.56
CA ALA A 102 -10.88 12.58 -22.39
C ALA A 102 -10.05 12.79 -21.12
N GLU A 103 -8.74 12.60 -21.19
CA GLU A 103 -7.84 12.80 -20.06
C GLU A 103 -7.78 14.28 -19.62
N GLU A 104 -7.79 15.23 -20.55
CA GLU A 104 -7.88 16.66 -20.22
C GLU A 104 -9.17 17.00 -19.48
N ARG A 105 -10.31 16.49 -19.94
CA ARG A 105 -11.59 16.67 -19.23
C ARG A 105 -11.56 16.05 -17.84
N LYS A 106 -10.95 14.88 -17.66
CA LYS A 106 -10.76 14.26 -16.34
C LYS A 106 -9.91 15.15 -15.44
N ARG A 107 -8.76 15.63 -15.95
CA ARG A 107 -7.85 16.54 -15.24
C ARG A 107 -8.58 17.78 -14.76
N ASP A 108 -9.32 18.44 -15.64
CA ASP A 108 -9.97 19.71 -15.32
C ASP A 108 -11.07 19.52 -14.25
N ASN A 109 -11.83 18.42 -14.32
CA ASN A 109 -12.78 18.04 -13.28
C ASN A 109 -12.09 17.76 -11.92
N LEU A 110 -10.94 17.08 -11.94
CA LEU A 110 -10.14 16.80 -10.73
C LEU A 110 -9.56 18.09 -10.13
N ILE A 111 -9.11 19.04 -10.97
CA ILE A 111 -8.65 20.37 -10.52
C ILE A 111 -9.77 21.12 -9.82
N ALA A 112 -10.97 21.14 -10.43
CA ALA A 112 -12.13 21.80 -9.84
C ALA A 112 -12.50 21.18 -8.49
N ARG A 113 -12.54 19.84 -8.40
CA ARG A 113 -12.83 19.13 -7.15
C ARG A 113 -11.75 19.37 -6.09
N ARG A 114 -10.46 19.30 -6.45
CA ARG A 114 -9.34 19.57 -5.54
C ARG A 114 -9.45 20.97 -4.95
N THR A 115 -9.74 21.97 -5.80
CA THR A 115 -9.89 23.36 -5.38
C THR A 115 -11.04 23.53 -4.39
N ALA A 116 -12.19 22.89 -4.64
CA ALA A 116 -13.33 22.90 -3.73
C ALA A 116 -13.01 22.24 -2.37
N LEU A 117 -12.17 21.19 -2.36
CA LEU A 117 -11.79 20.45 -1.14
C LEU A 117 -10.64 21.09 -0.35
N ALA A 118 -9.88 22.01 -0.94
CA ALA A 118 -8.67 22.56 -0.32
C ALA A 118 -8.95 23.27 1.01
N LYS A 119 -9.93 24.19 1.05
CA LYS A 119 -10.29 24.93 2.27
C LYS A 119 -10.89 24.01 3.35
N PRO A 120 -11.88 23.15 3.06
CA PRO A 120 -12.39 22.20 4.05
C PRO A 120 -11.31 21.29 4.63
N ALA A 121 -10.40 20.78 3.78
CA ALA A 121 -9.31 19.92 4.23
C ALA A 121 -8.34 20.65 5.18
N ALA A 122 -7.96 21.90 4.86
CA ALA A 122 -7.11 22.71 5.73
C ALA A 122 -7.80 23.02 7.08
N SER A 123 -9.07 23.43 7.04
CA SER A 123 -9.86 23.67 8.26
C SER A 123 -9.97 22.42 9.14
N ALA A 124 -10.19 21.25 8.53
CA ALA A 124 -10.24 20.00 9.25
C ALA A 124 -8.90 19.63 9.92
N VAL A 125 -7.77 19.95 9.28
CA VAL A 125 -6.44 19.77 9.89
C VAL A 125 -6.31 20.62 11.15
N ASP A 126 -6.66 21.91 11.07
CA ASP A 126 -6.57 22.83 12.20
C ASP A 126 -7.51 22.42 13.35
N ALA A 127 -8.74 22.01 13.01
CA ALA A 127 -9.70 21.49 13.98
C ALA A 127 -9.19 20.21 14.67
N CYS A 128 -8.60 19.27 13.92
CA CYS A 128 -8.03 18.04 14.49
C CYS A 128 -6.83 18.34 15.40
N LYS A 129 -5.96 19.29 15.04
CA LYS A 129 -4.83 19.71 15.88
C LYS A 129 -5.29 20.34 17.19
N ALA A 130 -6.35 21.15 17.15
CA ALA A 130 -6.92 21.77 18.35
C ALA A 130 -7.63 20.74 19.25
N ALA A 131 -8.33 19.76 18.65
CA ALA A 131 -9.04 18.72 19.39
C ALA A 131 -8.11 17.66 20.00
N TYR A 132 -6.97 17.39 19.36
CA TYR A 132 -5.99 16.40 19.78
C TYR A 132 -4.57 17.00 19.77
N PRO A 133 -4.19 17.84 20.75
CA PRO A 133 -2.84 18.35 20.87
C PRO A 133 -1.85 17.21 21.13
N GLU A 134 -0.73 17.20 20.40
CA GLU A 134 0.37 16.29 20.69
C GLU A 134 1.26 16.94 21.75
N GLU A 135 1.51 16.23 22.84
CA GLU A 135 2.51 16.65 23.82
C GLU A 135 3.87 16.63 23.14
N LYS A 136 4.59 17.76 23.17
CA LYS A 136 5.98 17.80 22.75
C LYS A 136 6.76 16.89 23.70
N SER A 137 7.15 15.71 23.23
CA SER A 137 8.12 14.84 23.92
C SER A 137 9.50 15.49 23.96
#